data_AF-A0A2N1A0S3-F1
#
_entry.id   AF-A0A2N1A0S3-F1
#
_cell.length_a   1.000
_cell.length_b   1.000
_cell.length_c   1.000
_cell.angle_alpha   90.00
_cell.angle_beta   90.00
_cell.angle_gamma   90.00
#
_symmetry.space_group_name_H-M   'P 1'
#
loop_
_entity.id
_entity.type
_entity.pdbx_description
1 polymer ?
#
loop_
_entity_poly.entity_id
_entity_poly.type
_entity_poly.pdbx_seq_one_letter_code
_entity_poly.pdbx_strand_id
1 'polypeptide(L)' 'MFKKVVFVLCISVLPAVAIASNDFKATRYTCNNLDSKITKTEREIKRSHAEVKSKHLKEKLRELKKERRICKRKKYSTS' A
#
# COMPACT_ATOMS: atom_id res chain seq x y z
N MET A 1 -15.86 24.37 -50.84
CA MET A 1 -16.68 23.37 -50.13
C MET A 1 -15.84 22.78 -48.99
N PHE A 2 -15.99 23.28 -47.76
CA PHE A 2 -15.24 22.78 -46.61
C PHE A 2 -15.95 21.56 -46.03
N LYS A 3 -15.38 20.37 -46.24
CA LYS A 3 -15.84 19.11 -45.64
C LYS A 3 -15.61 19.18 -44.13
N LYS A 4 -16.71 19.21 -43.36
CA LYS A 4 -16.69 19.17 -41.89
C LYS A 4 -16.22 17.78 -41.45
N VAL A 5 -15.00 17.69 -40.96
CA VAL A 5 -14.45 16.48 -40.34
C VAL A 5 -15.02 16.43 -38.92
N VAL A 6 -16.08 15.63 -38.72
CA VAL A 6 -16.63 15.35 -37.39
C VAL A 6 -15.79 14.22 -36.80
N PHE A 7 -14.76 14.58 -36.04
CA PHE A 7 -13.97 13.63 -35.26
C PHE A 7 -14.76 13.29 -33.99
N VAL A 8 -15.56 12.23 -34.06
CA VAL A 8 -16.29 11.69 -32.91
C VAL A 8 -15.28 11.03 -31.99
N LEU A 9 -14.86 11.76 -30.95
CA LEU A 9 -13.98 11.26 -29.91
C LEU A 9 -14.78 10.29 -29.03
N CYS A 10 -14.68 8.98 -29.30
CA CYS A 10 -15.15 7.94 -28.39
C CYS A 10 -14.27 7.97 -27.13
N ILE A 11 -14.71 8.72 -26.12
CA ILE A 11 -14.14 8.67 -24.77
C ILE A 11 -14.58 7.33 -24.17
N SER A 12 -13.75 6.31 -24.33
CA SER A 12 -13.90 5.06 -23.59
C SER A 12 -13.70 5.36 -22.11
N VAL A 13 -14.80 5.34 -21.36
CA VAL A 13 -14.80 5.39 -19.90
C VAL A 13 -14.13 4.10 -19.43
N LEU A 14 -12.83 4.18 -19.14
CA LEU A 14 -12.09 3.10 -18.50
C LEU A 14 -12.72 2.88 -17.11
N PRO A 15 -13.20 1.68 -16.78
CA PRO A 15 -13.66 1.40 -15.43
C PRO A 15 -12.46 1.57 -14.50
N ALA A 16 -12.56 2.54 -13.59
CA ALA A 16 -11.60 2.69 -12.51
C ALA A 16 -11.62 1.37 -11.71
N VAL A 17 -10.59 0.55 -11.88
CA VAL A 17 -10.34 -0.58 -10.99
C VAL A 17 -10.22 -0.01 -9.60
N ALA A 18 -11.31 -0.14 -8.83
CA ALA A 18 -11.32 0.17 -7.41
C ALA A 18 -10.29 -0.73 -6.76
N ILE A 19 -9.11 -0.16 -6.49
CA ILE A 19 -8.06 -0.81 -5.71
C ILE A 19 -8.69 -1.02 -4.34
N ALA A 20 -9.10 -2.25 -4.07
CA ALA A 20 -9.66 -2.64 -2.78
C ALA A 20 -8.65 -2.29 -1.70
N SER A 21 -8.86 -1.17 -1.02
CA SER A 21 -8.16 -0.85 0.20
C SER A 21 -8.67 -1.85 1.23
N ASN A 22 -7.97 -2.97 1.38
CA ASN A 22 -8.20 -3.91 2.47
C ASN A 22 -8.13 -3.10 3.77
N ASP A 23 -9.28 -2.77 4.34
CA ASP A 23 -9.35 -2.00 5.56
C ASP A 23 -8.78 -2.84 6.69
N PHE A 24 -7.54 -2.50 7.09
CA PHE A 24 -6.84 -3.19 8.17
C PHE A 24 -7.68 -3.17 9.45
N LYS A 25 -8.24 -4.34 9.80
CA LYS A 25 -9.01 -4.51 11.03
C LYS A 25 -8.04 -4.79 12.19
N ALA A 26 -7.77 -3.75 12.98
CA ALA A 26 -6.98 -3.88 14.19
C ALA A 26 -7.70 -4.74 15.24
N THR A 27 -7.08 -5.87 15.57
CA THR A 27 -7.44 -6.83 16.62
C THR A 27 -6.19 -7.14 17.44
N ARG A 28 -6.35 -7.72 18.65
CA ARG A 28 -5.19 -8.13 19.47
C ARG A 28 -4.24 -9.05 18.69
N TYR A 29 -4.79 -9.96 17.87
CA TYR A 29 -4.01 -10.89 17.07
C TYR A 29 -3.29 -10.21 15.89
N THR A 30 -3.98 -9.36 15.13
CA THR A 30 -3.39 -8.68 13.95
C THR A 30 -2.34 -7.63 14.33
N CYS A 31 -2.46 -7.05 15.53
CA CYS A 31 -1.50 -6.08 16.05
C CYS A 31 -0.23 -6.72 16.63
N ASN A 32 -0.28 -7.99 17.01
CA ASN A 32 0.84 -8.69 17.62
C ASN A 32 2.04 -8.80 16.66
N ASN A 33 3.26 -8.70 17.19
CA ASN A 33 4.51 -8.81 16.42
C ASN A 33 4.68 -7.77 15.29
N LEU A 34 3.92 -6.67 15.27
CA LEU A 34 4.08 -5.63 14.25
C LEU A 34 5.46 -4.97 14.32
N ASP A 35 5.97 -4.72 15.52
CA ASP A 35 7.31 -4.11 15.70
C ASP A 35 8.43 -5.04 15.22
N SER A 36 8.27 -6.35 15.40
CA SER A 36 9.18 -7.37 14.84
C SER A 36 9.16 -7.37 13.31
N LYS A 37 7.96 -7.34 12.69
CA LYS A 37 7.80 -7.26 11.23
C LYS A 37 8.41 -5.98 10.64
N ILE A 38 8.23 -4.84 11.31
CA ILE A 38 8.84 -3.57 10.92
C ILE A 38 10.36 -3.68 10.94
N THR A 39 10.92 -4.17 12.04
CA THR A 39 12.37 -4.32 12.21
C THR A 39 12.98 -5.27 11.17
N LYS A 40 12.31 -6.39 10.89
CA LYS A 40 12.73 -7.34 9.85
C LYS A 40 12.73 -6.69 8.47
N THR A 41 11.66 -5.97 8.13
CA THR A 41 11.54 -5.29 6.83
C THR A 41 12.60 -4.19 6.68
N GLU A 42 12.89 -3.43 7.73
CA GLU A 42 13.97 -2.42 7.71
C GLU A 42 15.36 -3.05 7.49
N ARG A 43 15.62 -4.22 8.09
CA ARG A 43 16.87 -4.98 7.82
C ARG A 43 16.91 -5.50 6.39
N GLU A 44 15.80 -5.97 5.85
CA GLU A 44 15.71 -6.44 4.46
C GLU A 44 15.94 -5.31 3.45
N ILE A 45 15.43 -4.10 3.71
CA ILE A 45 15.71 -2.92 2.87
C ILE A 45 17.20 -2.63 2.84
N LYS A 46 17.87 -2.65 4.00
CA LYS A 46 19.31 -2.39 4.11
C LYS A 46 20.16 -3.43 3.36
N ARG A 47 19.70 -4.68 3.29
CA ARG A 47 20.38 -5.78 2.60
C ARG A 47 20.03 -5.86 1.11
N SER A 48 18.92 -5.25 0.69
CA SER A 48 18.44 -5.34 -0.69
C SER A 48 19.13 -4.31 -1.58
N HIS A 49 20.10 -4.78 -2.37
CA HIS A 49 20.76 -3.97 -3.42
C HIS A 49 19.91 -3.81 -4.70
N ALA A 50 18.87 -4.63 -4.88
CA ALA A 50 17.97 -4.53 -6.03
C ALA A 50 16.92 -3.42 -5.83
N GLU A 51 16.83 -2.48 -6.76
CA GLU A 51 15.94 -1.30 -6.68
C GLU A 51 14.45 -1.68 -6.59
N VAL A 52 14.00 -2.62 -7.43
CA VAL A 52 12.60 -3.07 -7.46
C VAL A 52 12.19 -3.68 -6.12
N LYS A 53 13.06 -4.55 -5.57
CA LYS A 53 12.84 -5.18 -4.26
C LYS A 53 12.88 -4.15 -3.14
N SER A 54 13.76 -3.15 -3.22
CA SER A 54 13.82 -2.03 -2.27
C SER A 54 12.53 -1.21 -2.29
N LYS A 55 11.97 -0.92 -3.46
CA LYS A 55 10.68 -0.20 -3.60
C LYS A 55 9.54 -0.97 -2.93
N HIS A 56 9.40 -2.26 -3.21
CA HIS A 56 8.35 -3.07 -2.61
C HIS A 56 8.51 -3.18 -1.08
N LEU A 57 9.74 -3.36 -0.58
CA LEU A 57 10.00 -3.39 0.86
C LEU A 57 9.71 -2.05 1.55
N LYS A 58 9.99 -0.92 0.89
CA LYS A 58 9.64 0.42 1.40
C LYS A 58 8.13 0.62 1.47
N GLU A 59 7.38 0.12 0.50
CA GLU A 59 5.92 0.17 0.51
C GLU A 59 5.34 -0.68 1.64
N LYS A 60 5.80 -1.93 1.76
CA LYS A 60 5.46 -2.82 2.89
C LYS A 60 5.79 -2.19 4.24
N LEU A 61 6.93 -1.51 4.36
CA LEU A 61 7.30 -0.79 5.58
C LEU A 61 6.33 0.35 5.91
N ARG A 62 5.85 1.08 4.89
CA ARG A 62 4.85 2.14 5.08
C ARG A 62 3.52 1.56 5.57
N GLU A 63 3.07 0.45 5.00
CA GLU A 63 1.86 -0.25 5.42
C GLU A 63 1.97 -0.73 6.88
N LEU A 64 3.03 -1.46 7.22
CA LEU A 64 3.25 -1.94 8.59
C LEU A 64 3.30 -0.79 9.62
N LYS A 65 3.88 0.37 9.26
CA LYS A 65 3.87 1.57 10.11
C LYS A 65 2.47 2.16 10.26
N LYS A 66 1.64 2.12 9.21
CA LYS A 66 0.23 2.54 9.25
C LYS A 66 -0.57 1.60 10.17
N GLU A 67 -0.44 0.29 10.00
CA GLU A 67 -1.07 -0.73 10.85
C GLU A 67 -0.69 -0.54 12.31
N ARG A 68 0.59 -0.33 12.62
CA ARG A 68 1.07 -0.05 13.97
C ARG A 68 0.40 1.16 14.59
N ARG A 69 0.24 2.26 13.84
CA ARG A 69 -0.45 3.46 14.34
C ARG A 69 -1.91 3.17 14.66
N ILE A 70 -2.60 2.40 13.82
CA ILE A 70 -4.00 2.00 14.06
C ILE A 70 -4.10 1.14 15.32
N CYS A 71 -3.20 0.16 15.49
CA CYS A 71 -3.12 -0.68 16.68
C CYS A 71 -2.86 0.10 17.96
N LYS A 72 -1.90 1.04 17.93
CA LYS A 72 -1.59 1.93 19.06
C LYS A 72 -2.78 2.83 19.43
N ARG A 73 -3.50 3.38 18.44
CA ARG A 73 -4.73 4.15 18.69
C ARG A 73 -5.80 3.32 19.42
N LYS A 74 -5.87 2.02 19.14
CA LYS A 74 -6.78 1.08 19.82
C LYS A 74 -6.20 0.46 21.10
N LYS A 75 -5.03 0.93 21.57
CA LYS A 75 -4.34 0.42 22.78
C LYS A 75 -4.01 -1.08 22.74
N TYR A 76 -3.85 -1.67 21.55
CA TYR A 76 -3.36 -3.04 21.43
C TYR A 76 -1.83 -3.09 21.54
N SER A 77 -1.30 -4.17 22.11
CA SER A 77 0.14 -4.45 22.08
C SER A 77 0.61 -4.61 20.64
N THR A 78 1.74 -3.99 20.29
CA THR A 78 2.39 -4.12 18.97
C THR A 78 3.73 -4.84 18.99
N SER A 79 4.20 -5.17 20.20
CA SER A 79 5.45 -5.89 20.45
C SER A 79 5.36 -7.33 19.99
#